data_AF-A0A966MP74-F1
#
_entry.id   AF-A0A966MP74-F1
#
_cell.length_a   1.000
_cell.length_b   1.000
_cell.length_c   1.000
_cell.angle_alpha   90.00
_cell.angle_beta   90.00
_cell.angle_gamma   90.00
#
_symmetry.space_group_name_H-M   'P 1'
#
loop_
_entity.id
_entity.type
_entity.pdbx_description
1 polymer ?
#
loop_
_entity_poly.entity_id
_entity_poly.type
_entity_poly.pdbx_seq_one_letter_code
_entity_poly.pdbx_strand_id
1 'polypeptide(L)'
;MADQTFPDIKILRINYLRGPSIWTYRPIIEALVDLGELEDHPSNTIPGFNDRINAWLPGLVEHHCGVGHRGGFLTRLVGGTWMGHIMEHVSIELQILAGARAEFGKAREISRRGVYKVVVRTEHEELGRRSFLTAHALVMAAINDRPFDVSAAVEALKKIVDKYCLGPSTACIVDAAAERKIP
;
A
#
# COMPACT_ATOMS: atom_id res chain seq x y z
N MET A 1 21.83 5.19 -21.96
CA MET A 1 21.91 4.78 -20.54
C MET A 1 21.30 3.41 -20.48
N ALA A 2 21.99 2.42 -19.92
CA ALA A 2 21.50 1.04 -19.94
C ALA A 2 20.14 0.96 -19.24
N ASP A 3 19.21 0.21 -19.83
CA ASP A 3 17.91 -0.12 -19.25
C ASP A 3 18.14 -0.93 -17.97
N GLN A 4 18.20 -0.24 -16.82
CA GLN A 4 18.45 -0.87 -15.53
C GLN A 4 17.17 -1.58 -15.09
N THR A 5 17.13 -2.90 -15.28
CA THR A 5 16.06 -3.75 -14.78
C THR A 5 16.44 -4.32 -13.42
N PHE A 6 15.52 -4.22 -12.47
CA PHE A 6 15.62 -4.77 -11.13
C PHE A 6 14.86 -6.11 -11.02
N PRO A 7 15.41 -7.12 -10.32
CA PRO A 7 14.71 -8.33 -9.93
C PRO A 7 13.47 -8.05 -9.09
N ASP A 8 12.56 -9.02 -9.08
CA ASP A 8 11.29 -8.93 -8.36
C ASP A 8 11.48 -8.87 -6.84
N ILE A 9 10.76 -7.95 -6.18
CA ILE A 9 10.62 -7.95 -4.72
C ILE A 9 9.90 -9.22 -4.32
N LYS A 10 10.47 -10.01 -3.40
CA LYS A 10 9.83 -11.27 -2.99
C LYS A 10 8.86 -11.03 -1.85
N ILE A 11 7.60 -11.39 -2.06
CA ILE A 11 6.62 -11.45 -0.97
C ILE A 11 6.76 -12.81 -0.28
N LEU A 12 7.37 -12.80 0.90
CA LEU A 12 7.65 -14.02 1.67
C LEU A 12 6.40 -14.53 2.40
N ARG A 13 5.52 -13.61 2.80
CA ARG A 13 4.31 -13.93 3.56
C ARG A 13 3.30 -12.81 3.45
N ILE A 14 2.01 -13.15 3.40
CA ILE A 14 0.89 -12.22 3.59
C ILE A 14 -0.10 -12.84 4.59
N ASN A 15 -0.25 -12.18 5.74
CA ASN A 15 -1.18 -12.58 6.78
C ASN A 15 -2.31 -11.56 6.91
N TYR A 16 -3.55 -12.03 7.07
CA TYR A 16 -4.67 -11.20 7.48
C TYR A 16 -4.83 -11.30 9.00
N LEU A 17 -4.75 -10.15 9.67
CA LEU A 17 -5.06 -10.05 11.10
C LEU A 17 -6.47 -9.47 11.20
N ARG A 18 -7.45 -10.31 11.56
CA ARG A 18 -8.88 -9.96 11.54
C ARG A 18 -9.30 -8.94 12.61
N GLY A 19 -8.57 -8.85 13.71
CA GLY A 19 -8.95 -8.06 14.87
C GLY A 19 -7.74 -7.45 15.58
N PRO A 20 -7.88 -7.12 16.88
CA PRO A 20 -6.82 -6.47 17.63
C PRO A 20 -5.47 -7.17 17.51
N SER A 21 -4.46 -6.38 17.18
CA SER A 21 -3.09 -6.83 16.96
C SER A 21 -2.12 -5.83 17.58
N ILE A 22 -0.82 -6.15 17.51
CA ILE A 22 0.25 -5.23 17.91
C ILE A 22 0.29 -3.92 17.11
N TRP A 23 -0.43 -3.84 15.98
CA TRP A 23 -0.44 -2.68 15.08
C TRP A 23 -1.62 -1.75 15.35
N THR A 24 -2.82 -2.33 15.45
CA THR A 24 -4.09 -1.61 15.59
C THR A 24 -5.20 -2.56 16.01
N TYR A 25 -6.30 -2.00 16.51
CA TYR A 25 -7.53 -2.72 16.88
C TYR A 25 -8.36 -3.17 15.67
N ARG A 26 -8.11 -2.58 14.49
CA ARG A 26 -8.86 -2.83 13.26
C ARG A 26 -8.15 -3.89 12.38
N PRO A 27 -8.87 -4.60 11.50
CA PRO A 27 -8.24 -5.60 10.63
C PRO A 27 -7.13 -5.06 9.71
N ILE A 28 -6.06 -5.81 9.49
CA ILE A 28 -4.94 -5.41 8.61
C ILE A 28 -4.42 -6.57 7.78
N ILE A 29 -3.69 -6.24 6.72
CA ILE A 29 -2.73 -7.14 6.09
C ILE A 29 -1.34 -6.85 6.66
N GLU A 30 -0.66 -7.90 7.13
CA GLU A 30 0.76 -7.88 7.46
C GLU A 30 1.51 -8.71 6.42
N ALA A 31 2.28 -8.05 5.58
CA ALA A 31 3.15 -8.68 4.60
C ALA A 31 4.61 -8.63 5.04
N LEU A 32 5.36 -9.69 4.74
CA LEU A 32 6.82 -9.71 4.85
C LEU A 32 7.40 -9.72 3.44
N VAL A 33 8.18 -8.69 3.11
CA VAL A 33 8.75 -8.49 1.77
C VAL A 33 10.27 -8.43 1.85
N ASP A 34 10.94 -9.03 0.87
CA ASP A 34 12.39 -9.01 0.68
C ASP A 34 12.70 -8.16 -0.54
N LEU A 35 13.35 -7.01 -0.32
CA LEU A 35 13.65 -6.06 -1.38
C LEU A 35 14.79 -6.53 -2.29
N GLY A 36 15.62 -7.49 -1.85
CA GLY A 36 16.81 -7.89 -2.59
C GLY A 36 17.73 -6.69 -2.82
N GLU A 37 18.17 -6.51 -4.07
CA GLU A 37 19.05 -5.39 -4.43
C GLU A 37 18.39 -4.01 -4.27
N LEU A 38 17.06 -3.91 -4.32
CA LEU A 38 16.35 -2.64 -4.16
C LEU A 38 16.52 -2.02 -2.76
N GLU A 39 17.08 -2.75 -1.81
CA GLU A 39 17.50 -2.18 -0.52
C GLU A 39 18.59 -1.10 -0.70
N ASP A 40 19.43 -1.22 -1.72
CA ASP A 40 20.49 -0.27 -2.07
C ASP A 40 20.02 0.80 -3.08
N HIS A 41 18.75 0.74 -3.49
CA HIS A 41 18.15 1.63 -4.49
C HIS A 41 16.86 2.28 -3.96
N PRO A 42 16.98 3.26 -3.04
CA PRO A 42 15.83 4.05 -2.61
C PRO A 42 15.22 4.83 -3.78
N SER A 43 13.98 5.26 -3.62
CA SER A 43 13.15 5.88 -4.68
C SER A 43 13.83 6.98 -5.50
N ASN A 44 14.68 7.79 -4.87
CA ASN A 44 15.39 8.90 -5.50
C ASN A 44 16.61 8.48 -6.35
N THR A 45 16.98 7.20 -6.33
CA THR A 45 18.08 6.65 -7.14
C THR A 45 17.60 5.94 -8.39
N ILE A 46 16.29 5.71 -8.53
CA ILE A 46 15.69 5.00 -9.67
C ILE A 46 15.16 6.03 -10.68
N PRO A 47 15.75 6.12 -11.89
CA PRO A 47 15.35 7.13 -12.88
C PRO A 47 13.88 7.06 -13.28
N GLY A 48 13.18 8.19 -13.21
CA GLY A 48 11.77 8.33 -13.60
C GLY A 48 10.76 7.62 -12.68
N PHE A 49 11.20 6.92 -11.63
CA PHE A 49 10.31 6.15 -10.76
C PHE A 49 9.27 7.03 -10.07
N ASN A 50 9.73 8.12 -9.43
CA ASN A 50 8.85 9.05 -8.72
C ASN A 50 7.82 9.70 -9.65
N ASP A 51 8.23 10.08 -10.86
CA ASP A 51 7.34 10.70 -11.84
C ASP A 51 6.25 9.73 -12.30
N ARG A 52 6.61 8.46 -12.57
CA ARG A 52 5.64 7.42 -12.92
C ARG A 52 4.65 7.15 -11.79
N ILE A 53 5.13 7.00 -10.55
CA ILE A 53 4.26 6.81 -9.38
C ILE A 53 3.29 7.98 -9.21
N ASN A 54 3.77 9.22 -9.30
CA ASN A 54 2.95 10.42 -9.13
C ASN A 54 1.93 10.59 -10.26
N ALA A 55 2.30 10.25 -11.50
CA ALA A 55 1.39 10.29 -12.64
C ALA A 55 0.29 9.23 -12.54
N TRP A 56 0.62 8.03 -12.07
CA TRP A 56 -0.33 6.92 -11.91
C TRP A 56 -1.27 7.09 -10.72
N LEU A 57 -0.79 7.66 -9.62
CA LEU A 57 -1.53 7.78 -8.37
C LEU A 57 -1.44 9.21 -7.81
N PRO A 58 -2.07 10.20 -8.47
CA PRO A 58 -1.98 11.60 -8.05
C PRO A 58 -2.56 11.87 -6.64
N GLY A 59 -3.47 11.01 -6.15
CA GLY A 59 -4.04 11.10 -4.81
C GLY A 59 -3.04 10.83 -3.68
N LEU A 60 -1.85 10.29 -3.98
CA LEU A 60 -0.75 10.16 -3.03
C LEU A 60 -0.30 11.50 -2.41
N VAL A 61 -0.66 12.62 -3.02
CA VAL A 61 -0.49 13.97 -2.42
C VAL A 61 -1.25 14.12 -1.09
N GLU A 62 -2.35 13.40 -0.88
CA GLU A 62 -3.12 13.45 0.37
C GLU A 62 -2.50 12.58 1.48
N HIS A 63 -1.50 11.75 1.15
CA HIS A 63 -0.89 10.86 2.12
C HIS A 63 0.07 11.60 3.05
N HIS A 64 -0.20 11.47 4.34
CA HIS A 64 0.64 11.95 5.42
C HIS A 64 1.58 10.81 5.83
N CYS A 65 2.88 10.98 5.63
CA CYS A 65 3.88 10.07 6.20
C CYS A 65 4.38 10.65 7.55
N GLY A 66 5.46 10.11 8.13
CA GLY A 66 6.03 10.59 9.40
C GLY A 66 6.39 12.08 9.49
N VAL A 67 6.30 12.84 8.39
CA VAL A 67 6.48 14.30 8.34
C VAL A 67 5.20 15.07 8.77
N GLY A 68 4.02 14.43 8.72
CA GLY A 68 2.79 14.93 9.35
C GLY A 68 2.04 16.04 8.60
N HIS A 69 2.35 16.31 7.34
CA HIS A 69 1.62 17.28 6.51
C HIS A 69 1.22 16.68 5.15
N ARG A 70 0.21 17.30 4.51
CA ARG A 70 -0.23 16.97 3.14
C ARG A 70 0.96 17.04 2.17
N GLY A 71 1.10 16.04 1.31
CA GLY A 71 2.24 15.89 0.39
C GLY A 71 3.51 15.36 1.06
N GLY A 72 3.50 15.07 2.35
CA GLY A 72 4.68 14.58 3.07
C GLY A 72 5.25 13.28 2.49
N PHE A 73 4.39 12.39 1.97
CA PHE A 73 4.85 11.20 1.26
C PHE A 73 5.61 11.54 -0.03
N LEU A 74 5.12 12.49 -0.83
CA LEU A 74 5.81 12.93 -2.06
C LEU A 74 7.17 13.56 -1.75
N THR A 75 7.26 14.38 -0.71
CA THR A 75 8.54 14.91 -0.22
C THR A 75 9.51 13.78 0.15
N ARG A 76 9.00 12.70 0.76
CA ARG A 76 9.81 11.51 1.09
C ARG A 76 10.23 10.71 -0.13
N LEU A 77 9.40 10.60 -1.17
CA LEU A 77 9.79 9.96 -2.43
C LEU A 77 10.98 10.69 -3.07
N VAL A 78 10.95 12.03 -3.10
CA VAL A 78 12.05 12.85 -3.63
C VAL A 78 13.31 12.75 -2.77
N GLY A 79 13.16 12.75 -1.44
CA GLY A 79 14.28 12.60 -0.51
C GLY A 79 14.87 11.18 -0.44
N GLY A 80 14.19 10.19 -1.01
CA GLY A 80 14.56 8.78 -0.93
C GLY A 80 13.82 8.05 0.19
N THR A 81 13.10 6.99 -0.21
CA THR A 81 12.49 6.02 0.70
C THR A 81 12.44 4.64 0.06
N TRP A 82 12.24 3.60 0.89
CA TRP A 82 12.36 2.20 0.48
C TRP A 82 11.03 1.63 -0.03
N MET A 83 11.13 0.63 -0.91
CA MET A 83 9.98 0.05 -1.61
C MET A 83 8.94 -0.57 -0.67
N GLY A 84 9.35 -1.07 0.50
CA GLY A 84 8.40 -1.54 1.51
C GLY A 84 7.45 -0.43 2.00
N HIS A 85 7.97 0.78 2.20
CA HIS A 85 7.18 1.96 2.57
C HIS A 85 6.36 2.50 1.38
N ILE A 86 6.86 2.37 0.16
CA ILE A 86 6.11 2.80 -1.03
C ILE A 86 4.93 1.86 -1.28
N MET A 87 5.15 0.54 -1.21
CA MET A 87 4.09 -0.47 -1.33
C MET A 87 3.00 -0.31 -0.27
N GLU A 88 3.34 0.15 0.93
CA GLU A 88 2.37 0.55 1.96
C GLU A 88 1.42 1.61 1.44
N HIS A 89 1.96 2.76 1.02
CA HIS A 89 1.19 3.91 0.55
C HIS A 89 0.40 3.59 -0.73
N VAL A 90 1.01 2.90 -1.69
CA VAL A 90 0.36 2.49 -2.94
C VAL A 90 -0.81 1.53 -2.65
N SER A 91 -0.65 0.57 -1.74
CA SER A 91 -1.74 -0.35 -1.37
C SER A 91 -2.89 0.35 -0.67
N ILE A 92 -2.60 1.38 0.13
CA ILE A 92 -3.62 2.23 0.75
C ILE A 92 -4.38 3.02 -0.32
N GLU A 93 -3.66 3.72 -1.21
CA GLU A 93 -4.27 4.54 -2.25
C GLU A 93 -5.14 3.71 -3.20
N LEU A 94 -4.69 2.51 -3.59
CA LEU A 94 -5.48 1.60 -4.42
C LEU A 94 -6.79 1.18 -3.76
N GLN A 95 -6.82 1.03 -2.43
CA GLN A 95 -8.06 0.76 -1.70
C GLN A 95 -8.98 1.99 -1.66
N ILE A 96 -8.42 3.18 -1.45
CA ILE A 96 -9.17 4.45 -1.46
C ILE A 96 -9.82 4.67 -2.83
N LEU A 97 -9.06 4.50 -3.92
CA LEU A 97 -9.58 4.59 -5.29
C LEU A 97 -10.66 3.55 -5.61
N ALA A 98 -10.61 2.39 -4.93
CA ALA A 98 -11.62 1.36 -5.01
C ALA A 98 -12.88 1.64 -4.16
N GLY A 99 -12.90 2.74 -3.40
CA GLY A 99 -14.03 3.16 -2.56
C GLY A 99 -14.01 2.60 -1.13
N ALA A 100 -12.91 1.97 -0.71
CA ALA A 100 -12.75 1.45 0.65
C ALA A 100 -12.09 2.46 1.59
N ARG A 101 -12.29 2.27 2.90
CA ARG A 101 -11.62 3.08 3.93
C ARG A 101 -10.26 2.46 4.31
N ALA A 102 -9.17 3.10 3.90
CA ALA A 102 -7.82 2.71 4.27
C ALA A 102 -7.00 3.95 4.68
N GLU A 103 -6.73 4.10 5.98
CA GLU A 103 -6.06 5.31 6.51
C GLU A 103 -4.85 4.99 7.39
N PHE A 104 -4.49 3.71 7.52
CA PHE A 104 -3.37 3.29 8.35
C PHE A 104 -2.46 2.32 7.60
N GLY A 105 -1.17 2.59 7.70
CA GLY A 105 -0.12 1.68 7.30
C GLY A 105 1.11 1.82 8.17
N LYS A 106 2.02 0.85 8.04
CA LYS A 106 3.35 0.93 8.62
C LYS A 106 4.33 -0.01 7.93
N ALA A 107 5.45 0.52 7.47
CA ALA A 107 6.59 -0.26 7.01
C ALA A 107 7.75 -0.19 8.01
N ARG A 108 8.31 -1.34 8.38
CA ARG A 108 9.47 -1.45 9.27
C ARG A 108 10.39 -2.58 8.80
N GLU A 109 11.68 -2.29 8.70
CA GLU A 109 12.69 -3.32 8.52
C GLU A 109 12.72 -4.25 9.74
N ILE A 110 12.93 -5.54 9.51
CA ILE A 110 13.15 -6.52 10.58
C ILE A 110 14.66 -6.70 10.82
N SER A 111 15.06 -7.61 11.70
CA SER A 111 16.48 -7.88 11.99
C SER A 111 17.31 -8.37 10.78
N ARG A 112 16.66 -8.72 9.66
CA ARG A 112 17.32 -9.11 8.42
C ARG A 112 17.29 -7.92 7.45
N ARG A 113 18.47 -7.46 7.04
CA ARG A 113 18.63 -6.32 6.12
C ARG A 113 17.80 -6.51 4.85
N GLY A 114 17.14 -5.45 4.40
CA GLY A 114 16.36 -5.46 3.16
C GLY A 114 15.01 -6.15 3.28
N VAL A 115 14.63 -6.58 4.48
CA VAL A 115 13.40 -7.32 4.71
C VAL A 115 12.49 -6.53 5.60
N TYR A 116 11.30 -6.24 5.07
CA TYR A 116 10.37 -5.32 5.68
C TYR A 116 9.09 -6.05 6.03
N LYS A 117 8.58 -5.73 7.21
CA LYS A 117 7.20 -5.94 7.53
C LYS A 117 6.41 -4.71 7.08
N VAL A 118 5.46 -4.92 6.18
CA VAL A 118 4.57 -3.89 5.64
C VAL A 118 3.16 -4.18 6.10
N VAL A 119 2.56 -3.22 6.78
CA VAL A 119 1.24 -3.31 7.38
C VAL A 119 0.32 -2.34 6.67
N VAL A 120 -0.86 -2.80 6.27
CA VAL A 120 -1.87 -1.97 5.59
C VAL A 120 -3.26 -2.28 6.15
N ARG A 121 -4.00 -1.24 6.52
CA ARG A 121 -5.42 -1.34 6.89
C ARG A 121 -6.25 -1.84 5.71
N THR A 122 -7.14 -2.79 5.98
CA THR A 122 -8.13 -3.27 5.01
C THR A 122 -9.43 -3.65 5.70
N GLU A 123 -10.56 -3.32 5.08
CA GLU A 123 -11.89 -3.72 5.59
C GLU A 123 -12.16 -5.22 5.42
N HIS A 124 -11.53 -5.86 4.44
CA HIS A 124 -11.73 -7.28 4.13
C HIS A 124 -10.42 -7.97 3.70
N GLU A 125 -10.30 -9.27 3.97
CA GLU A 125 -9.09 -10.04 3.64
C GLU A 125 -8.79 -10.03 2.14
N GLU A 126 -9.78 -10.34 1.30
CA GLU A 126 -9.59 -10.41 -0.16
C GLU A 126 -9.18 -9.05 -0.75
N LEU A 127 -9.79 -7.96 -0.25
CA LEU A 127 -9.43 -6.61 -0.67
C LEU A 127 -7.97 -6.31 -0.34
N GLY A 128 -7.56 -6.55 0.91
CA GLY A 128 -6.21 -6.23 1.36
C GLY A 128 -5.14 -7.09 0.67
N ARG A 129 -5.41 -8.38 0.46
CA ARG A 129 -4.49 -9.25 -0.29
C ARG A 129 -4.35 -8.76 -1.73
N ARG A 130 -5.48 -8.49 -2.41
CA ARG A 130 -5.46 -8.05 -3.80
C ARG A 130 -4.82 -6.68 -3.96
N SER A 131 -5.13 -5.72 -3.08
CA SER A 131 -4.54 -4.38 -3.15
C SER A 131 -3.04 -4.42 -2.91
N PHE A 132 -2.56 -5.25 -1.97
CA PHE A 132 -1.13 -5.39 -1.70
C PHE A 132 -0.37 -6.04 -2.87
N LEU A 133 -0.92 -7.10 -3.47
CA LEU A 133 -0.34 -7.73 -4.67
C LEU A 133 -0.36 -6.78 -5.87
N THR A 134 -1.43 -6.00 -6.03
CA THR A 134 -1.54 -4.98 -7.09
C THR A 134 -0.53 -3.86 -6.88
N ALA A 135 -0.32 -3.42 -5.62
CA ALA A 135 0.68 -2.44 -5.26
C ALA A 135 2.09 -2.92 -5.58
N HIS A 136 2.41 -4.18 -5.26
CA HIS A 136 3.68 -4.81 -5.63
C HIS A 136 3.88 -4.79 -7.15
N ALA A 137 2.89 -5.25 -7.93
CA ALA A 137 2.98 -5.25 -9.39
C ALA A 137 3.15 -3.85 -10.00
N LEU A 138 2.39 -2.86 -9.49
CA LEU A 138 2.48 -1.46 -9.91
C LEU A 138 3.86 -0.88 -9.59
N VAL A 139 4.37 -1.09 -8.37
CA VAL A 139 5.69 -0.62 -7.95
C VAL A 139 6.79 -1.26 -8.81
N MET A 140 6.72 -2.56 -9.06
CA MET A 140 7.69 -3.25 -9.92
C MET A 140 7.62 -2.78 -11.38
N ALA A 141 6.44 -2.43 -11.89
CA ALA A 141 6.29 -1.83 -13.22
C ALA A 141 6.91 -0.41 -13.26
N ALA A 142 6.66 0.41 -12.24
CA ALA A 142 7.25 1.74 -12.13
C ALA A 142 8.78 1.68 -11.98
N ILE A 143 9.32 0.72 -11.23
CA ILE A 143 10.77 0.53 -11.07
C ILE A 143 11.43 0.22 -12.41
N ASN A 144 10.82 -0.66 -13.20
CA ASN A 144 11.38 -1.19 -14.45
C ASN A 144 10.89 -0.48 -15.71
N ASP A 145 10.32 0.73 -15.59
CA ASP A 145 9.78 1.51 -16.69
C ASP A 145 8.82 0.74 -17.61
N ARG A 146 7.95 -0.09 -17.03
CA ARG A 146 6.93 -0.87 -17.74
C ARG A 146 5.57 -0.20 -17.62
N PRO A 147 4.71 -0.29 -18.65
CA PRO A 147 3.35 0.22 -18.56
C PRO A 147 2.53 -0.54 -17.49
N PHE A 148 1.63 0.16 -16.81
CA PHE A 148 0.70 -0.41 -15.86
C PHE A 148 -0.69 0.21 -16.02
N ASP A 149 -1.73 -0.62 -16.15
CA ASP A 149 -3.11 -0.16 -16.28
C ASP A 149 -3.74 0.01 -14.89
N VAL A 150 -3.55 1.21 -14.32
CA VAL A 150 -4.11 1.58 -13.01
C VAL A 150 -5.64 1.53 -13.02
N SER A 151 -6.27 1.93 -14.13
CA SER A 151 -7.73 1.98 -14.22
C SER A 151 -8.31 0.57 -14.14
N ALA A 152 -7.80 -0.37 -14.93
CA ALA A 152 -8.24 -1.76 -14.86
C ALA A 152 -7.98 -2.39 -13.49
N ALA A 153 -6.84 -2.08 -12.86
CA ALA A 153 -6.51 -2.57 -11.53
C ALA A 153 -7.48 -2.05 -10.46
N VAL A 154 -7.82 -0.76 -10.49
CA VAL A 154 -8.80 -0.15 -9.58
C VAL A 154 -10.19 -0.73 -9.80
N GLU A 155 -10.63 -0.90 -11.05
CA GLU A 155 -11.93 -1.51 -11.36
C GLU A 155 -12.04 -2.96 -10.85
N ALA A 156 -10.94 -3.73 -10.90
CA ALA A 156 -10.90 -5.05 -10.31
C ALA A 156 -11.06 -5.01 -8.78
N LEU A 157 -10.44 -4.04 -8.11
CA LEU A 157 -10.57 -3.84 -6.66
C LEU A 157 -11.98 -3.36 -6.27
N LYS A 158 -12.60 -2.46 -7.05
CA LYS A 158 -13.98 -2.01 -6.81
C LYS A 158 -14.97 -3.17 -6.77
N LYS A 159 -14.86 -4.13 -7.69
CA LYS A 159 -15.69 -5.35 -7.69
C LYS A 159 -15.54 -6.17 -6.40
N ILE A 160 -14.38 -6.12 -5.75
CA ILE A 160 -14.15 -6.79 -4.46
C ILE A 160 -14.81 -5.98 -3.33
N VAL A 161 -14.67 -4.65 -3.36
CA VAL A 161 -15.34 -3.75 -2.41
C VAL A 161 -16.86 -3.94 -2.47
N ASP A 162 -17.45 -3.88 -3.67
CA ASP A 162 -18.90 -4.03 -3.87
C ASP A 162 -19.43 -5.39 -3.38
N LYS A 163 -18.59 -6.43 -3.45
CA LYS A 163 -18.96 -7.80 -3.07
C LYS A 163 -18.80 -8.08 -1.57
N TYR A 164 -17.81 -7.49 -0.92
CA TYR A 164 -17.38 -7.91 0.41
C TYR A 164 -17.38 -6.80 1.47
N CYS A 165 -17.31 -5.53 1.07
CA CYS A 165 -17.28 -4.40 2.01
C CYS A 165 -18.70 -3.85 2.24
N LEU A 166 -18.86 -3.18 3.39
CA LEU A 166 -20.09 -2.47 3.70
C LEU A 166 -20.13 -1.14 2.96
N GLY A 167 -21.30 -0.81 2.38
CA GLY A 167 -21.53 0.52 1.84
C GLY A 167 -21.40 1.61 2.92
N PRO A 168 -21.15 2.87 2.54
CA PRO A 168 -20.77 3.94 3.47
C PRO A 168 -21.80 4.16 4.59
N SER A 169 -23.10 4.12 4.27
CA SER A 169 -24.17 4.27 5.26
C SER A 169 -24.21 3.12 6.27
N THR A 170 -24.08 1.88 5.79
CA THR A 170 -24.06 0.68 6.65
C THR A 170 -22.80 0.65 7.51
N ALA A 171 -21.64 1.00 6.94
CA ALA A 171 -20.39 1.11 7.67
C ALA A 171 -20.49 2.13 8.82
N CYS A 172 -21.06 3.32 8.59
CA CYS A 172 -21.28 4.31 9.64
C CYS A 172 -22.18 3.80 10.77
N ILE A 173 -23.23 3.04 10.46
CA ILE A 173 -24.12 2.46 11.47
C ILE A 173 -23.38 1.40 12.31
N VAL A 174 -22.64 0.51 11.65
CA VAL A 174 -21.87 -0.56 12.31
C VAL A 174 -20.75 0.04 13.17
N ASP A 175 -20.04 1.05 12.68
CA ASP A 175 -19.01 1.75 13.46
C ASP A 175 -19.62 2.41 14.70
N ALA A 176 -20.75 3.11 14.57
CA ALA A 176 -21.45 3.72 15.71
C ALA A 176 -21.97 2.68 16.73
N ALA A 177 -22.40 1.50 16.27
CA ALA A 177 -22.80 0.40 17.14
C ALA A 177 -21.59 -0.19 17.90
N ALA A 178 -20.47 -0.41 17.20
CA ALA A 178 -19.23 -0.92 17.78
C ALA A 178 -18.65 0.05 18.83
N GLU A 179 -18.64 1.36 18.57
CA GLU A 179 -18.23 2.40 19.53
C GLU A 179 -19.09 2.36 20.81
N ARG A 180 -20.37 2.04 20.67
CA ARG A 180 -21.32 1.91 21.79
C ARG A 180 -21.32 0.51 22.42
N LYS A 181 -20.46 -0.41 21.97
CA LYS A 181 -20.39 -1.82 22.41
C LYS A 181 -21.72 -2.56 22.25
N ILE A 182 -22.48 -2.21 21.21
CA ILE A 182 -23.73 -2.88 20.85
C ILE A 182 -23.39 -4.00 19.85
N PRO A 183 -23.77 -5.28 20.12
CA PRO A 183 -23.52 -6.40 19.22
C PRO A 183 -24.17 -6.26 17.84
#